data_AF-A0A1M7T7A2-F1
#
_entry.id   AF-A0A1M7T7A2-F1
#
_cell.length_a   1.000
_cell.length_b   1.000
_cell.length_c   1.000
_cell.angle_alpha   90.00
_cell.angle_beta   90.00
_cell.angle_gamma   90.00
#
_symmetry.space_group_name_H-M   'P 1'
#
loop_
_entity.id
_entity.type
_entity.pdbx_description
1 polymer ?
#
loop_
_entity_poly.entity_id
_entity_poly.type
_entity_poly.pdbx_seq_one_letter_code
_entity_poly.pdbx_strand_id
1 'polypeptide(L)'
;MAQADNPSTTSPSRFHNVSDVALADLLGQADALLKGAEAECKLLKDEFKNRGLVEVSGDRFTVTATEQIAGRLDSKAVKEYLGESYRRFETAVVSTVIRIKAVQRFASAA
;
A
#
# COMPACT_ATOMS: atom_id res chain seq x y z
N MET A 1 0.75 -13.61 -25.11
CA MET A 1 0.41 -12.33 -24.44
C MET A 1 -1.09 -12.33 -24.29
N ALA A 2 -1.63 -12.40 -23.07
CA ALA A 2 -3.07 -12.50 -22.85
C ALA A 2 -3.61 -11.12 -22.46
N GLN A 3 -4.34 -10.49 -23.37
CA GLN A 3 -5.07 -9.25 -23.16
C GLN A 3 -6.45 -9.63 -22.59
N ALA A 4 -6.81 -9.08 -21.44
CA ALA A 4 -8.12 -9.29 -20.84
C ALA A 4 -9.14 -8.42 -21.57
N ASP A 5 -10.08 -9.06 -22.25
CA ASP A 5 -11.21 -8.44 -22.93
C ASP A 5 -12.37 -8.29 -21.95
N ASN A 6 -12.81 -7.07 -21.67
CA ASN A 6 -14.02 -6.78 -20.91
C ASN A 6 -14.75 -5.59 -21.56
N PRO A 7 -15.96 -5.79 -22.14
CA PRO A 7 -16.65 -4.74 -22.87
C PRO A 7 -17.45 -3.77 -21.98
N SER A 8 -17.06 -2.50 -22.06
CA SER A 8 -17.91 -1.32 -22.30
C SER A 8 -18.97 -0.91 -21.27
N THR A 9 -18.56 -0.06 -20.32
CA THR A 9 -19.29 1.17 -19.94
C THR A 9 -18.27 2.18 -19.44
N THR A 10 -17.48 2.71 -20.38
CA THR A 10 -16.24 3.41 -20.02
C THR A 10 -16.34 4.85 -20.48
N SER A 11 -16.80 5.74 -19.59
CA SER A 11 -16.25 7.10 -19.61
C SER A 11 -14.73 6.93 -19.69
N PRO A 12 -14.07 7.47 -20.72
CA PRO A 12 -12.66 7.19 -20.91
C PRO A 12 -11.93 7.55 -19.62
N SER A 13 -11.20 6.59 -19.05
CA SER A 13 -10.42 6.80 -17.83
C SER A 13 -9.65 8.12 -17.96
N ARG A 14 -9.47 8.87 -16.87
CA ARG A 14 -8.65 10.09 -16.90
C ARG A 14 -7.27 9.86 -17.55
N PHE A 15 -6.78 8.62 -17.51
CA PHE A 15 -5.49 8.21 -18.05
C PHE A 15 -5.55 7.54 -19.44
N HIS A 16 -6.68 7.55 -20.14
CA HIS A 16 -6.85 6.87 -21.42
C HIS A 16 -5.90 7.34 -22.53
N ASN A 17 -5.45 8.60 -22.47
CA ASN A 17 -4.51 9.19 -23.43
C ASN A 17 -3.06 9.21 -22.93
N VAL A 18 -2.78 8.55 -21.80
CA VAL A 18 -1.43 8.47 -21.24
C VAL A 18 -0.74 7.25 -21.85
N SER A 19 0.44 7.45 -22.43
CA SER A 19 1.24 6.32 -22.93
C SER A 19 1.71 5.43 -21.78
N ASP A 20 1.96 4.15 -22.05
CA ASP A 20 2.40 3.19 -21.01
C ASP A 20 3.64 3.68 -20.24
N VAL A 21 4.59 4.31 -20.94
CA VAL A 21 5.79 4.89 -20.34
C VAL A 21 5.43 6.06 -19.42
N ALA A 22 4.59 6.98 -19.89
CA ALA A 22 4.14 8.10 -19.08
C ALA A 22 3.29 7.64 -17.89
N LEU A 23 2.53 6.55 -18.03
CA LEU A 23 1.76 5.95 -16.95
C LEU A 23 2.68 5.36 -15.88
N ALA A 24 3.76 4.69 -16.28
CA ALA A 24 4.77 4.18 -15.34
C ALA A 24 5.48 5.31 -14.59
N ASP A 25 5.85 6.39 -15.28
CA ASP A 25 6.48 7.56 -14.65
C ASP A 25 5.52 8.28 -13.69
N LEU A 26 4.26 8.49 -14.09
CA LEU A 26 3.23 9.08 -13.22
C LEU A 26 2.98 8.22 -11.98
N LEU A 27 2.92 6.90 -12.15
CA LEU A 27 2.76 5.97 -11.04
C LEU A 27 3.98 6.02 -10.11
N GLY A 28 5.19 6.07 -10.65
CA GLY A 28 6.42 6.21 -9.87
C GLY A 28 6.49 7.51 -9.08
N GLN A 29 6.06 8.63 -9.68
CA GLN A 29 6.01 9.92 -9.00
C GLN A 29 4.98 9.92 -7.86
N ALA A 30 3.78 9.39 -8.10
CA ALA A 30 2.75 9.29 -7.07
C ALA A 30 3.19 8.40 -5.89
N ASP A 31 3.84 7.26 -6.17
CA ASP A 31 4.38 6.35 -5.15
C ASP A 31 5.50 7.02 -4.33
N ALA A 32 6.40 7.77 -4.97
CA ALA A 32 7.46 8.50 -4.26
C ALA A 32 6.89 9.56 -3.31
N LEU A 33 5.88 10.31 -3.74
CA LEU A 33 5.18 11.29 -2.91
C LEU A 33 4.46 10.63 -1.74
N LEU A 34 3.75 9.53 -2.00
CA LEU A 34 3.06 8.76 -0.96
C LEU A 34 4.04 8.29 0.11
N LYS A 35 5.16 7.65 -0.29
CA LYS A 35 6.18 7.17 0.64
C LYS A 35 6.79 8.30 1.47
N GLY A 36 7.04 9.45 0.86
CA GLY A 36 7.52 10.65 1.58
C GLY A 36 6.52 11.10 2.64
N ALA A 37 5.25 11.26 2.26
CA ALA A 37 4.18 11.67 3.17
C ALA A 37 3.90 10.63 4.28
N GLU A 38 3.96 9.33 3.97
CA GLU A 38 3.84 8.26 4.95
C GLU A 38 4.98 8.28 5.97
N ALA A 39 6.21 8.53 5.52
CA ALA A 39 7.37 8.65 6.41
C ALA A 39 7.22 9.86 7.35
N GLU A 40 6.81 11.01 6.82
CA GLU A 40 6.57 12.21 7.64
C GLU A 40 5.43 11.99 8.64
N CYS A 41 4.31 11.43 8.19
CA CYS A 41 3.17 11.09 9.05
C CYS A 41 3.56 10.12 10.16
N LYS A 42 4.45 9.17 9.88
CA LYS A 42 5.01 8.28 10.90
C LYS A 42 5.80 9.05 11.95
N LEU A 43 6.70 9.94 11.55
CA LEU A 43 7.48 10.76 12.49
C LEU A 43 6.58 11.63 13.38
N LEU A 44 5.53 12.23 12.80
CA LEU A 44 4.56 13.03 13.56
C LEU A 44 3.77 12.18 14.57
N LYS A 45 3.35 10.97 14.19
CA LYS A 45 2.68 10.03 15.11
C LYS A 45 3.60 9.54 16.21
N ASP A 46 4.86 9.27 15.90
CA ASP A 46 5.85 8.83 16.88
C ASP A 46 6.11 9.95 17.90
N GLU A 47 6.23 11.20 17.45
CA GLU A 47 6.32 12.36 18.33
C GLU A 47 5.04 12.56 19.17
N PHE A 48 3.85 12.39 18.59
CA PHE A 48 2.57 12.47 19.31
C PHE A 48 2.50 11.47 20.47
N LYS A 49 2.96 10.23 20.22
CA LYS A 49 3.07 9.18 21.25
C LYS A 49 4.16 9.48 22.27
N ASN A 50 5.32 9.96 21.83
CA ASN A 50 6.44 10.31 22.71
C ASN A 50 6.05 11.41 23.71
N ARG A 51 5.18 12.33 23.29
CA ARG A 51 4.58 13.35 24.17
C ARG A 51 3.48 12.82 25.10
N GLY A 52 3.11 11.54 25.00
CA GLY A 52 2.06 10.93 25.81
C GLY A 52 0.67 11.52 25.57
N LEU A 53 0.42 12.06 24.36
CA LEU A 53 -0.86 12.69 24.03
C LEU A 53 -1.93 11.61 23.77
N VAL A 54 -3.11 11.81 24.34
CA VAL A 54 -4.26 10.90 24.19
C VAL A 54 -5.29 11.47 23.21
N GLU A 55 -5.63 12.75 23.34
CA GLU A 55 -6.54 13.44 22.41
C GLU A 55 -6.17 14.92 22.34
N VAL A 56 -6.01 15.44 21.12
CA VAL A 56 -5.74 16.87 20.88
C VAL A 56 -6.48 17.33 19.64
N SER A 57 -7.23 18.42 19.77
CA SER A 57 -7.89 19.12 18.67
C SER A 57 -7.07 20.32 18.22
N GLY A 58 -6.81 20.43 16.91
CA GLY A 58 -6.36 21.65 16.24
C GLY A 58 -7.50 22.28 15.42
N ASP A 59 -7.19 23.35 14.68
CA ASP A 59 -8.20 24.13 13.93
C ASP A 59 -8.94 23.35 12.84
N ARG A 60 -8.34 22.27 12.32
CA ARG A 60 -8.90 21.48 11.20
C ARG A 60 -9.09 20.00 11.50
N PHE A 61 -8.39 19.46 12.50
CA PHE A 61 -8.33 18.03 12.77
C PHE A 61 -8.23 17.76 14.27
N THR A 62 -8.83 16.66 14.71
CA THR A 62 -8.63 16.10 16.05
C THR A 62 -7.89 14.78 15.92
N VAL A 63 -6.85 14.58 16.74
CA VAL A 63 -6.03 13.36 16.75
C VAL A 63 -6.21 12.69 18.10
N THR A 64 -6.67 11.43 18.08
CA THR A 64 -6.86 10.59 19.27
C THR A 64 -5.97 9.36 19.16
N ALA A 65 -5.22 9.06 20.22
CA ALA A 65 -4.46 7.83 20.38
C ALA A 65 -5.22 6.86 21.27
N THR A 66 -5.57 5.70 20.72
CA THR A 66 -6.25 4.62 21.46
C THR A 66 -5.37 3.37 21.42
N GLU A 67 -5.26 2.69 22.56
CA GLU A 67 -4.62 1.39 22.62
C GLU A 67 -5.48 0.35 21.90
N GLN A 68 -4.91 -0.31 20.89
CA GLN A 68 -5.55 -1.41 20.19
C GLN A 68 -4.79 -2.71 20.49
N ILE A 69 -5.47 -3.63 21.17
CA ILE A 69 -4.97 -4.99 21.37
C ILE A 69 -5.49 -5.84 20.21
N ALA A 70 -4.59 -6.22 19.30
CA ALA A 70 -4.92 -7.11 18.19
C ALA A 70 -4.47 -8.54 18.52
N GLY A 71 -5.42 -9.45 18.72
CA GLY A 71 -5.14 -10.89 18.73
C GLY A 71 -4.88 -11.37 17.30
N ARG A 72 -3.71 -11.93 17.03
CA ARG A 72 -3.41 -12.58 15.76
C ARG A 72 -3.36 -14.09 15.97
N LEU A 73 -4.00 -14.84 15.08
CA LEU A 73 -3.93 -16.30 15.08
C LEU A 73 -2.51 -16.72 14.67
N ASP A 74 -1.87 -17.57 15.46
CA ASP A 74 -0.60 -18.19 15.09
C ASP A 74 -0.85 -19.29 14.05
N SER A 75 -0.78 -18.89 12.76
CA SER A 75 -0.97 -19.80 11.64
C SER A 75 0.02 -20.96 11.62
N LYS A 76 1.21 -20.80 12.23
CA LYS A 76 2.20 -21.87 12.31
C LYS A 76 1.75 -22.92 13.32
N ALA A 77 1.37 -22.50 14.53
CA ALA A 77 0.84 -23.40 15.54
C ALA A 77 -0.43 -24.11 15.06
N VAL A 78 -1.31 -23.41 14.36
CA VAL A 78 -2.53 -24.00 13.75
C VAL A 78 -2.18 -25.01 12.68
N LYS A 79 -1.17 -24.77 11.84
CA LYS A 79 -0.70 -25.70 10.83
C LYS A 79 -0.03 -26.93 11.44
N GLU A 80 0.76 -26.75 12.49
CA GLU A 80 1.38 -27.84 13.27
C GLU A 80 0.32 -28.71 13.95
N TYR A 81 -0.78 -28.10 14.44
CA TYR A 81 -1.88 -28.81 15.09
C TYR A 81 -2.82 -29.53 14.11
N LEU A 82 -3.20 -28.91 12.99
CA LEU A 82 -4.17 -29.45 12.03
C LEU A 82 -3.55 -30.34 10.95
N GLY A 83 -2.22 -30.30 10.76
CA GLY A 83 -1.52 -31.06 9.74
C GLY A 83 -2.06 -30.80 8.33
N GLU A 84 -2.25 -31.85 7.52
CA GLU A 84 -2.77 -31.73 6.15
C GLU A 84 -4.21 -31.20 6.07
N SER A 85 -4.99 -31.33 7.15
CA SER A 85 -6.38 -30.82 7.20
C SER A 85 -6.45 -29.29 7.15
N TYR A 86 -5.33 -28.61 7.40
CA TYR A 86 -5.20 -27.15 7.29
C TYR A 86 -5.61 -26.63 5.90
N ARG A 87 -5.32 -27.39 4.84
CA ARG A 87 -5.64 -27.01 3.44
C ARG A 87 -7.15 -26.83 3.19
N ARG A 88 -8.01 -27.41 4.02
CA ARG A 88 -9.48 -27.25 3.93
C ARG A 88 -9.93 -25.83 4.30
N PHE A 89 -9.07 -25.08 5.00
CA PHE A 89 -9.33 -23.72 5.44
C PHE A 89 -8.53 -22.68 4.64
N GLU A 90 -7.65 -23.12 3.73
CA GLU A 90 -6.91 -22.23 2.83
C GLU A 90 -7.78 -21.86 1.62
N THR A 91 -7.98 -20.57 1.40
CA THR A 91 -8.57 -20.04 0.16
C THR A 91 -7.51 -19.27 -0.60
N ALA A 92 -7.14 -19.76 -1.78
CA ALA A 92 -6.15 -19.10 -2.62
C ALA A 92 -6.76 -17.83 -3.25
N VAL A 93 -6.33 -16.66 -2.78
CA VAL A 93 -6.68 -15.37 -3.39
C VAL A 93 -5.54 -14.96 -4.31
N VAL A 94 -5.81 -14.86 -5.61
CA VAL A 94 -4.84 -14.37 -6.60
C VAL A 94 -5.00 -12.86 -6.73
N SER A 95 -4.02 -12.13 -6.22
CA SER A 95 -3.96 -10.65 -6.33
C SER A 95 -2.79 -10.24 -7.22
N THR A 96 -3.03 -9.36 -8.18
CA THR A 96 -1.97 -8.76 -8.99
C THR A 96 -1.18 -7.75 -8.16
N VAL A 97 0.14 -7.94 -8.07
CA VAL A 97 1.03 -7.04 -7.32
C VAL A 97 1.82 -6.16 -8.28
N ILE A 98 1.67 -4.84 -8.15
CA ILE A 98 2.47 -3.86 -8.88
C ILE A 98 3.70 -3.50 -8.05
N ARG A 99 4.89 -3.61 -8.64
CA ARG A 99 6.16 -3.28 -7.98
C ARG A 99 6.81 -2.12 -8.71
N ILE A 100 7.08 -1.05 -7.99
CA ILE A 100 7.67 0.18 -8.52
C ILE A 100 9.15 0.22 -8.13
N LYS A 101 10.03 0.42 -9.11
CA LYS A 101 11.48 0.58 -8.92
C LYS A 101 11.93 1.86 -9.60
N ALA A 102 12.74 2.66 -8.92
CA ALA A 102 13.35 3.84 -9.52
C ALA A 102 14.39 3.42 -10.58
N VAL A 103 14.31 4.01 -11.77
CA VAL A 103 15.30 3.79 -12.83
C VAL A 103 16.41 4.83 -12.66
N GLN A 104 17.64 4.37 -12.40
CA GLN A 104 18.81 5.26 -12.41
C GLN A 104 19.19 5.54 -13.87
N ARG A 105 18.89 6.75 -14.36
CA ARG A 105 19.49 7.24 -15.61
C ARG A 105 20.90 7.74 -15.27
N PHE A 106 21.91 6.92 -15.52
CA PHE A 106 23.29 7.40 -15.52
C PHE A 106 23.40 8.46 -16.62
N ALA A 107 23.72 9.70 -16.24
CA ALA A 107 24.02 10.74 -17.21
C ALA A 107 25.34 10.37 -17.91
N SER A 108 25.26 9.88 -19.14
CA SER A 108 26.41 9.80 -20.03
C SER A 108 26.78 11.22 -20.42
N ALA A 109 27.68 11.85 -19.66
CA ALA A 109 28.37 13.05 -20.12
C ALA A 109 29.32 12.63 -21.25
N ALA A 110 29.11 13.21 -22.43
CA ALA A 110 29.98 13.07 -23.59
C ALA A 110 31.23 13.97 -23.45
#